data_AF-A0A838QT30-F1
#
_entry.id   AF-A0A838QT30-F1
#
_cell.length_a   1.000
_cell.length_b   1.000
_cell.length_c   1.000
_cell.angle_alpha   90.00
_cell.angle_beta   90.00
_cell.angle_gamma   90.00
#
_symmetry.space_group_name_H-M   'P 1'
#
loop_
_entity.id
_entity.type
_entity.pdbx_description
1 polymer ?
#
loop_
_entity_poly.entity_id
_entity_poly.type
_entity_poly.pdbx_seq_one_letter_code
_entity_poly.pdbx_strand_id
1 'polypeptide(L)' 'MATIAVMGTFDTKAREHAFVAECIRSRGHTPLLMDVGTGSKPHGEQTAP' A
#
# COMPACT_ATOMS: atom_id res chain seq x y z
N MET A 1 -11.17 15.87 2.69
CA MET A 1 -10.50 14.75 2.02
C MET A 1 -9.00 15.01 2.10
N ALA A 2 -8.25 14.16 2.79
CA ALA A 2 -6.79 14.29 2.94
C ALA A 2 -6.11 13.08 2.32
N THR A 3 -4.88 13.27 1.84
CA THR A 3 -4.02 12.16 1.42
C THR A 3 -3.23 11.69 2.63
N ILE A 4 -3.32 10.40 2.95
CA ILE A 4 -2.67 9.78 4.10
C ILE A 4 -1.66 8.76 3.59
N ALA A 5 -0.37 9.03 3.82
CA ALA A 5 0.69 8.10 3.50
C ALA A 5 0.67 6.91 4.46
N VAL A 6 0.67 5.71 3.92
CA VAL A 6 0.79 4.45 4.66
C VAL A 6 2.07 3.78 4.19
N MET A 7 3.11 3.86 5.02
CA MET A 7 4.41 3.27 4.76
C MET A 7 4.55 1.94 5.49
N GLY A 8 5.03 0.91 4.80
CA GLY A 8 5.41 -0.35 5.43
C GLY A 8 6.13 -1.28 4.47
N THR A 9 6.57 -2.43 4.97
CA THR A 9 7.25 -3.45 4.16
C THR A 9 6.17 -4.40 3.64
N PHE A 10 5.70 -4.15 2.41
CA PHE A 10 4.54 -4.88 1.87
C PHE A 10 4.89 -6.32 1.48
N ASP A 11 6.19 -6.64 1.44
CA ASP A 11 6.77 -7.97 1.24
C ASP A 11 6.22 -9.05 2.18
N THR A 12 5.90 -8.69 3.43
CA THR A 12 5.46 -9.64 4.48
C THR A 12 4.10 -9.29 5.08
N LYS A 13 3.54 -8.10 4.80
CA LYS A 13 2.31 -7.58 5.42
C LYS A 13 1.29 -6.98 4.46
N ALA A 14 1.21 -7.50 3.23
CA ALA A 14 0.31 -6.96 2.21
C ALA A 14 -1.16 -6.88 2.65
N ARG A 15 -1.64 -7.82 3.48
CA ARG A 15 -3.05 -7.89 3.92
C ARG A 15 -3.40 -6.83 4.95
N GLU A 16 -2.49 -6.52 5.86
CA GLU A 16 -2.66 -5.53 6.91
C GLU A 16 -2.70 -4.12 6.31
N HIS A 17 -1.85 -3.85 5.33
CA HIS A 17 -1.84 -2.56 4.63
C HIS A 17 -3.10 -2.36 3.78
N ALA A 18 -3.63 -3.42 3.16
CA ALA A 18 -4.92 -3.37 2.48
C ALA A 18 -6.09 -3.04 3.44
N PHE A 19 -6.09 -3.63 4.64
CA PHE A 19 -7.08 -3.30 5.68
C PHE A 19 -7.01 -1.83 6.12
N VAL A 20 -5.80 -1.31 6.34
CA VAL A 20 -5.59 0.11 6.70
C VAL A 20 -6.05 1.03 5.56
N ALA A 21 -5.74 0.71 4.31
CA ALA A 21 -6.20 1.47 3.15
C ALA A 21 -7.74 1.54 3.09
N GLU A 22 -8.41 0.43 3.38
CA GLU A 22 -9.87 0.38 3.39
C GLU A 22 -10.47 1.22 4.52
N CYS A 23 -9.86 1.19 5.69
CA CYS A 23 -10.23 2.08 6.81
C CYS A 23 -10.05 3.56 6.46
N ILE A 24 -9.01 3.92 5.69
CA ILE A 24 -8.77 5.29 5.26
C ILE A 24 -9.83 5.71 4.22
N ARG A 25 -10.16 4.84 3.27
CA ARG A 25 -11.21 5.07 2.27
C ARG A 25 -12.59 5.25 2.92
N SER A 26 -12.96 4.37 3.87
CA SER A 26 -14.25 4.44 4.55
C SER A 26 -14.44 5.72 5.38
N ARG A 27 -13.34 6.38 5.74
CA ARG A 27 -13.32 7.69 6.42
C ARG A 27 -13.30 8.89 5.46
N GLY A 28 -13.37 8.67 4.15
CA GLY A 28 -13.37 9.74 3.14
C GLY A 28 -11.99 10.36 2.91
N HIS A 29 -10.93 9.58 3.06
CA HIS A 29 -9.55 9.98 2.80
C HIS A 29 -8.91 9.12 1.70
N THR A 30 -7.83 9.62 1.11
CA THR A 30 -7.10 8.89 0.07
C THR A 30 -5.85 8.25 0.67
N PRO A 31 -5.76 6.92 0.69
CA PRO A 31 -4.52 6.26 1.08
C PRO A 31 -3.46 6.35 -0.03
N LEU A 32 -2.24 6.74 0.33
CA LEU A 32 -1.05 6.63 -0.52
C LEU A 32 -0.17 5.52 0.07
N LEU A 33 -0.22 4.34 -0.54
CA LEU A 33 0.54 3.17 -0.09
C LEU A 33 1.98 3.25 -0.59
N MET A 34 2.95 3.15 0.32
CA MET A 34 4.38 3.17 0.01
C MET A 34 5.05 1.92 0.58
N ASP A 35 5.54 1.06 -0.30
CA ASP A 35 6.38 -0.07 0.09
C ASP A 35 7.80 0.41 0.37
N VAL A 36 8.26 0.23 1.60
CA VAL A 36 9.63 0.55 2.05
C VAL A 36 10.38 -0.73 2.44
N GLY A 37 9.87 -1.90 2.02
CA GLY A 37 10.55 -3.18 2.19
C GLY A 37 11.87 -3.23 1.41
N THR A 38 12.93 -3.68 2.08
CA THR A 38 14.26 -3.85 1.47
C THR A 38 14.53 -5.30 1.04
N GLY A 39 13.54 -6.20 1.18
CA GLY A 39 13.64 -7.64 0.90
C GLY A 39 12.93 -8.05 -0.39
N SER A 40 13.71 -8.43 -1.40
CA SER A 40 13.35 -9.17 -2.63
C SER A 40 12.20 -8.64 -3.51
N LYS A 41 12.61 -8.15 -4.70
CA LYS A 41 11.88 -7.76 -5.93
C LYS A 41 10.53 -7.01 -5.76
N PRO A 42 10.43 -5.76 -6.27
CA PRO A 42 9.14 -5.08 -6.33
C PRO A 42 8.19 -5.86 -7.23
N HIS A 43 6.99 -6.18 -6.75
CA HIS A 43 5.91 -6.80 -7.54
C HIS A 43 5.25 -5.78 -8.48
N GLY A 44 6.05 -4.98 -9.17
CA GLY A 44 5.63 -3.78 -9.90
C GLY A 44 5.75 -3.83 -11.42
N GLU A 45 6.28 -4.90 -12.02
CA GLU A 45 6.33 -5.02 -13.49
C GLU A 45 5.34 -6.08 -13.97
N GLN A 46 4.07 -5.68 -14.04
CA GLN A 46 3.12 -6.32 -14.94
C GLN A 46 3.40 -5.78 -16.35
N THR A 47 4.20 -6.49 -17.12
CA THR A 47 4.27 -6.34 -18.57
C THR A 47 2.86 -6.56 -19.15
N ALA A 48 2.27 -5.51 -19.69
CA ALA A 48 1.09 -5.61 -20.53
C ALA A 48 1.44 -6.38 -21.82
N PRO A 49 0.59 -7.30 -22.31
CA PRO A 49 0.54 -7.62 -23.73
C PRO A 49 -0.06 -6.46 -24.53
#